data_AF-A1IJU6-F1
#
_entry.id   AF-A1IJU6-F1
#
_cell.length_a   1.000
_cell.length_b   1.000
_cell.length_c   1.000
_cell.angle_alpha   90.00
_cell.angle_beta   90.00
_cell.angle_gamma   90.00
#
_symmetry.space_group_name_H-M   'P 1'
#
loop_
_entity.id
_entity.type
_entity.pdbx_description
1 polymer ?
#
loop_
_entity_poly.entity_id
_entity_poly.type
_entity_poly.pdbx_seq_one_letter_code
_entity_poly.pdbx_strand_id
1 'polypeptide(L)'
;AFGALVQSAVACPAQCSCSGASVECQSRSFASVPAGIPTTTRELRLYTNQITKLEPGVFDHLVNLQKLALNNNQLTTVPKGAFDSLTKLQYIWLHSNPWDCACSDILYLSGWLAQHAGKEQGQAVCSGTNTPVRAVT
;
A
#
# COMPACT_ATOMS: atom_id res chain seq x y z
N ALA A 1 -44.87 1.53 1.42
CA ALA A 1 -43.93 1.53 2.55
C ALA A 1 -42.53 1.52 1.97
N PHE A 2 -41.73 2.53 2.30
CA PHE A 2 -40.37 2.72 1.78
C PHE A 2 -39.51 1.51 2.17
N GLY A 3 -39.00 0.79 1.16
CA GLY A 3 -38.02 -0.26 1.35
C GLY A 3 -36.74 0.35 1.93
N ALA A 4 -36.38 -0.11 3.11
CA ALA A 4 -35.20 0.35 3.84
C ALA A 4 -33.93 0.21 2.98
N LEU A 5 -33.09 1.23 3.09
CA LEU A 5 -31.79 1.39 2.45
C LEU A 5 -30.98 0.09 2.49
N VAL A 6 -30.65 -0.45 1.31
CA VAL A 6 -29.56 -1.43 1.18
C VAL A 6 -28.25 -0.66 1.35
N GLN A 7 -27.89 -0.37 2.59
CA GLN A 7 -26.52 -0.01 2.88
C GLN A 7 -25.73 -1.31 2.85
N SER A 8 -25.29 -1.71 1.65
CA SER A 8 -24.28 -2.76 1.52
C SER A 8 -23.05 -2.26 2.24
N ALA A 9 -22.94 -2.58 3.53
CA ALA A 9 -21.68 -2.52 4.25
C ALA A 9 -20.70 -3.33 3.40
N VAL A 10 -19.73 -2.66 2.78
CA VAL A 10 -18.62 -3.34 2.12
C VAL A 10 -18.01 -4.23 3.19
N ALA A 11 -18.23 -5.53 3.05
CA ALA A 11 -17.83 -6.51 4.04
C ALA A 11 -16.30 -6.55 4.13
N CYS A 12 -15.79 -6.96 5.28
CA CYS A 12 -14.36 -7.24 5.43
C CYS A 12 -13.92 -8.25 4.34
N PRO A 13 -12.77 -8.05 3.66
CA PRO A 13 -12.27 -9.04 2.72
C PRO A 13 -12.17 -10.41 3.39
N ALA A 14 -12.64 -11.47 2.72
CA ALA A 14 -12.92 -12.77 3.35
C ALA A 14 -11.72 -13.41 4.08
N GLN A 15 -10.51 -13.09 3.64
CA GLN A 15 -9.28 -13.61 4.23
C GLN A 15 -8.65 -12.65 5.24
N CYS A 16 -9.14 -11.42 5.37
CA CYS A 16 -8.63 -10.42 6.30
C CYS A 16 -9.47 -10.37 7.60
N SER A 17 -8.93 -9.72 8.62
CA SER A 17 -9.67 -9.36 9.83
C SER A 17 -9.91 -7.86 9.83
N CYS A 18 -11.09 -7.41 10.25
CA CYS A 18 -11.41 -5.99 10.30
C CYS A 18 -11.90 -5.61 11.70
N SER A 19 -11.37 -4.51 12.23
CA SER A 19 -11.76 -3.94 13.52
C SER A 19 -11.83 -2.42 13.41
N GLY A 20 -13.02 -1.86 13.55
CA GLY A 20 -13.27 -0.44 13.30
C GLY A 20 -12.89 -0.05 11.86
N ALA A 21 -11.92 0.86 11.72
CA ALA A 21 -11.39 1.31 10.43
C ALA A 21 -10.05 0.64 10.05
N SER A 22 -9.65 -0.41 10.77
CA SER A 22 -8.43 -1.16 10.49
C SER A 22 -8.75 -2.44 9.74
N VAL A 23 -8.00 -2.71 8.67
CA VAL A 23 -8.07 -3.91 7.84
C VAL A 23 -6.74 -4.64 7.91
N GLU A 24 -6.78 -5.82 8.51
CA GLU A 24 -5.64 -6.68 8.81
C GLU A 24 -5.54 -7.86 7.85
N CYS A 25 -4.64 -7.75 6.89
CA CYS A 25 -4.39 -8.73 5.85
C CYS A 25 -2.94 -9.28 5.91
N GLN A 26 -2.19 -9.04 6.98
CA GLN A 26 -0.81 -9.50 7.15
C GLN A 26 -0.68 -11.02 7.26
N SER A 27 0.47 -11.59 6.88
CA SER A 27 0.81 -13.02 7.09
C SER A 27 -0.20 -14.01 6.53
N ARG A 28 -0.75 -13.74 5.33
CA ARG A 28 -1.82 -14.53 4.70
C ARG A 28 -1.45 -15.07 3.32
N SER A 29 -0.18 -14.95 2.93
CA SER A 29 0.35 -15.42 1.64
C SER A 29 -0.36 -14.80 0.43
N PHE A 30 -0.85 -13.57 0.57
CA PHE A 30 -1.45 -12.85 -0.55
C PHE A 30 -0.41 -12.63 -1.66
N ALA A 31 -0.74 -13.02 -2.89
CA ALA A 31 0.05 -12.70 -4.08
C ALA A 31 -0.27 -11.31 -4.68
N SER A 32 -1.39 -10.72 -4.27
CA SER A 32 -1.87 -9.40 -4.69
C SER A 32 -2.70 -8.76 -3.59
N VAL A 33 -2.96 -7.46 -3.68
CA VAL A 33 -3.85 -6.75 -2.75
C VAL A 33 -5.27 -7.34 -2.86
N PRO A 34 -5.90 -7.76 -1.75
CA PRO A 34 -7.25 -8.33 -1.78
C PRO A 34 -8.28 -7.28 -2.22
N ALA A 35 -9.26 -7.71 -3.02
CA ALA A 35 -10.38 -6.86 -3.43
C ALA A 35 -11.32 -6.57 -2.25
N GLY A 36 -12.15 -5.53 -2.41
CA GLY A 36 -13.22 -5.23 -1.45
C GLY A 36 -12.76 -4.58 -0.14
N ILE A 37 -11.58 -3.95 -0.13
CA ILE A 37 -11.14 -3.15 1.03
C ILE A 37 -12.11 -1.97 1.22
N PRO A 38 -12.77 -1.82 2.38
CA PRO A 38 -13.74 -0.76 2.62
C PRO A 38 -13.15 0.65 2.46
N THR A 39 -13.90 1.58 1.85
CA THR A 39 -13.47 3.00 1.67
C THR A 39 -13.34 3.78 2.99
N THR A 40 -13.90 3.25 4.07
CA THR A 40 -13.77 3.78 5.44
C THR A 40 -12.45 3.42 6.12
N THR A 41 -11.63 2.58 5.48
CA THR A 41 -10.34 2.11 6.03
C THR A 41 -9.39 3.28 6.29
N ARG A 42 -8.82 3.31 7.50
CA ARG A 42 -7.77 4.25 7.93
C ARG A 42 -6.43 3.57 8.10
N GLU A 43 -6.42 2.26 8.35
CA GLU A 43 -5.20 1.47 8.51
C GLU A 43 -5.31 0.18 7.70
N LEU A 44 -4.40 -0.02 6.77
CA LEU A 44 -4.32 -1.21 5.93
C LEU A 44 -2.99 -1.92 6.13
N ARG A 45 -3.05 -3.15 6.65
CA ARG A 45 -1.87 -3.98 6.94
C ARG A 45 -1.78 -5.12 5.94
N LEU A 46 -0.83 -5.03 5.02
CA LEU A 46 -0.53 -6.04 3.99
C LEU A 46 0.89 -6.59 4.11
N TYR A 47 1.57 -6.32 5.22
CA TYR A 47 2.94 -6.74 5.43
C TYR A 47 3.07 -8.26 5.61
N THR A 48 4.27 -8.79 5.34
CA THR A 48 4.57 -10.23 5.41
C THR A 48 3.59 -11.02 4.53
N ASN A 49 3.54 -10.67 3.25
CA ASN A 49 2.80 -11.40 2.23
C ASN A 49 3.75 -11.70 1.05
N GLN A 50 3.19 -12.10 -0.09
CA GLN A 50 3.94 -12.44 -1.30
C GLN A 50 3.50 -11.54 -2.46
N ILE A 51 3.13 -10.30 -2.16
CA ILE A 51 2.63 -9.35 -3.17
C ILE A 51 3.79 -8.97 -4.07
N THR A 52 3.67 -9.28 -5.36
CA THR A 52 4.71 -9.03 -6.37
C THR A 52 4.44 -7.76 -7.17
N LYS A 53 3.18 -7.33 -7.25
CA LYS A 53 2.76 -6.14 -7.99
C LYS A 53 1.55 -5.48 -7.36
N LEU A 54 1.44 -4.17 -7.57
CA LEU A 54 0.23 -3.40 -7.31
C LEU A 54 -0.45 -3.14 -8.64
N GLU A 55 -1.77 -3.36 -8.71
CA GLU A 55 -2.55 -2.94 -9.88
C GLU A 55 -2.70 -1.41 -9.90
N PRO A 56 -2.71 -0.76 -11.08
CA PRO A 56 -2.95 0.67 -11.19
C PRO A 56 -4.24 1.07 -10.47
N GLY A 57 -4.17 2.10 -9.63
CA GLY A 57 -5.32 2.64 -8.90
C GLY A 57 -5.89 1.75 -7.78
N VAL A 58 -5.19 0.68 -7.39
CA VAL A 58 -5.66 -0.25 -6.34
C VAL A 58 -5.96 0.41 -4.99
N PHE A 59 -5.41 1.61 -4.74
CA PHE A 59 -5.62 2.38 -3.52
C PHE A 59 -6.42 3.67 -3.72
N ASP A 60 -6.90 3.96 -4.94
CA ASP A 60 -7.50 5.27 -5.26
C ASP A 60 -8.77 5.57 -4.46
N HIS A 61 -9.55 4.53 -4.13
CA HIS A 61 -10.77 4.67 -3.33
C HIS A 61 -10.50 4.79 -1.82
N LEU A 62 -9.26 4.60 -1.36
CA LEU A 62 -8.87 4.64 0.06
C LEU A 62 -8.43 6.04 0.50
N VAL A 63 -9.18 7.07 0.12
CA VAL A 63 -8.89 8.50 0.42
C VAL A 63 -8.82 8.83 1.92
N ASN A 64 -9.32 7.94 2.78
CA ASN A 64 -9.26 8.08 4.24
C ASN A 64 -8.05 7.36 4.88
N LEU A 65 -7.23 6.68 4.09
CA LEU A 65 -6.12 5.89 4.58
C LEU A 65 -5.05 6.78 5.23
N GLN A 66 -4.67 6.43 6.44
CA GLN A 66 -3.65 7.12 7.25
C GLN A 66 -2.39 6.27 7.39
N LYS A 67 -2.53 4.94 7.39
CA LYS A 67 -1.43 3.98 7.54
C LYS A 67 -1.52 2.89 6.48
N LEU A 68 -0.42 2.67 5.77
CA LEU A 68 -0.28 1.62 4.77
C LEU A 68 1.00 0.82 5.02
N ALA A 69 0.87 -0.46 5.36
CA ALA A 69 2.02 -1.35 5.54
C ALA A 69 2.11 -2.36 4.39
N LEU A 70 3.15 -2.24 3.56
CA LEU A 70 3.48 -3.13 2.44
C LEU A 70 4.88 -3.76 2.59
N ASN A 71 5.55 -3.55 3.72
CA ASN A 71 6.87 -4.12 3.99
C ASN A 71 6.85 -5.66 4.04
N ASN A 72 7.99 -6.29 3.81
CA ASN A 72 8.11 -7.75 3.73
C ASN A 72 7.16 -8.33 2.67
N ASN A 73 7.26 -7.83 1.45
CA ASN A 73 6.60 -8.35 0.25
C ASN A 73 7.66 -8.57 -0.85
N GLN A 74 7.23 -8.76 -2.09
CA GLN A 74 8.10 -9.01 -3.25
C GLN A 74 7.95 -7.93 -4.31
N LEU A 75 7.63 -6.69 -3.89
CA LEU A 75 7.48 -5.56 -4.81
C LEU A 75 8.85 -5.13 -5.33
N THR A 76 8.97 -5.02 -6.65
CA THR A 76 10.16 -4.46 -7.31
C THR A 76 9.95 -3.01 -7.74
N THR A 77 8.70 -2.62 -7.98
CA THR A 77 8.28 -1.25 -8.33
C THR A 77 6.82 -1.04 -7.92
N VAL A 78 6.29 0.17 -8.14
CA VAL A 78 4.87 0.49 -8.02
C VAL A 78 4.39 1.26 -9.25
N PRO A 79 3.12 1.14 -9.66
CA PRO A 79 2.56 1.94 -10.74
C PRO A 79 2.71 3.44 -10.48
N LYS A 80 2.89 4.21 -11.56
CA LYS A 80 2.84 5.67 -11.48
C LYS A 80 1.50 6.10 -10.89
N GLY A 81 1.57 6.97 -9.88
CA GLY A 81 0.40 7.51 -9.20
C GLY A 81 -0.21 6.62 -8.12
N ALA A 82 0.40 5.46 -7.79
CA ALA A 82 -0.16 4.49 -6.85
C ALA A 82 -0.56 5.06 -5.47
N PHE A 83 0.03 6.20 -5.06
CA PHE A 83 -0.21 6.83 -3.77
C PHE A 83 -0.83 8.24 -3.86
N ASP A 84 -1.13 8.74 -5.06
CA ASP A 84 -1.52 10.14 -5.27
C ASP A 84 -2.87 10.47 -4.60
N SER A 85 -3.80 9.52 -4.62
CA SER A 85 -5.13 9.63 -4.00
C SER A 85 -5.08 9.55 -2.46
N LEU A 86 -3.97 9.11 -1.88
CA LEU A 86 -3.81 8.87 -0.44
C LEU A 86 -3.47 10.17 0.32
N THR A 87 -4.30 11.19 0.14
CA THR A 87 -4.08 12.56 0.65
C THR A 87 -3.98 12.65 2.18
N LYS A 88 -4.60 11.70 2.92
CA LYS A 88 -4.54 11.62 4.39
C LYS A 88 -3.44 10.71 4.93
N LEU A 89 -2.60 10.13 4.06
CA LEU A 89 -1.57 9.19 4.47
C LEU A 89 -0.54 9.88 5.37
N GLN A 90 -0.30 9.28 6.53
CA GLN A 90 0.64 9.74 7.55
C GLN A 90 1.85 8.83 7.63
N TYR A 91 1.65 7.51 7.47
CA TYR A 91 2.69 6.51 7.62
C TYR A 91 2.63 5.46 6.53
N ILE A 92 3.79 5.15 5.95
CA ILE A 92 3.95 4.08 4.97
C ILE A 92 5.18 3.24 5.27
N TRP A 93 5.03 1.91 5.26
CA TRP A 93 6.14 0.96 5.40
C TRP A 93 6.37 0.25 4.08
N LEU A 94 7.54 0.48 3.47
CA LEU A 94 7.95 -0.09 2.17
C LEU A 94 9.25 -0.89 2.25
N HIS A 95 9.94 -0.87 3.40
CA HIS A 95 11.19 -1.60 3.60
C HIS A 95 11.00 -3.11 3.39
N SER A 96 12.12 -3.84 3.22
CA SER A 96 12.08 -5.29 2.98
C SER A 96 11.23 -5.68 1.77
N ASN A 97 11.42 -4.96 0.67
CA ASN A 97 10.95 -5.31 -0.67
C ASN A 97 12.17 -5.21 -1.63
N PRO A 98 12.27 -6.08 -2.64
CA PRO A 98 13.39 -6.09 -3.58
C PRO A 98 13.28 -4.99 -4.64
N TRP A 99 13.27 -3.72 -4.22
CA TRP A 99 13.10 -2.57 -5.13
C TRP A 99 14.15 -2.57 -6.25
N ASP A 100 13.69 -2.64 -7.50
CA ASP A 100 14.55 -2.58 -8.68
C ASP A 100 14.78 -1.11 -9.06
N CYS A 101 15.92 -0.60 -8.62
CA CYS A 101 16.33 0.78 -8.90
C CYS A 101 17.11 0.94 -10.21
N ALA A 102 17.38 -0.15 -10.95
CA ALA A 102 18.05 -0.06 -12.24
C ALA A 102 17.07 0.32 -13.37
N CYS A 103 15.78 0.03 -13.19
CA CYS A 103 14.72 0.39 -14.12
C CYS A 103 14.16 1.80 -13.84
N SER A 104 13.82 2.55 -14.89
CA SER A 104 13.20 3.88 -14.78
C SER A 104 11.81 3.88 -14.13
N ASP A 105 11.15 2.72 -14.04
CA ASP A 105 9.84 2.61 -13.40
C ASP A 105 9.90 2.99 -11.90
N ILE A 106 11.09 2.89 -11.28
CA ILE A 106 11.29 3.29 -9.88
C ILE A 106 11.15 4.80 -9.66
N LEU A 107 11.27 5.62 -10.70
CA LEU A 107 11.38 7.08 -10.57
C LEU A 107 10.14 7.71 -9.93
N TYR A 108 8.95 7.14 -10.14
CA TYR A 108 7.75 7.59 -9.43
C TYR A 108 7.90 7.37 -7.91
N LEU A 109 8.29 6.15 -7.51
CA LEU A 109 8.44 5.81 -6.10
C LEU A 109 9.55 6.64 -5.44
N SER A 110 10.70 6.76 -6.11
CA SER A 110 11.83 7.57 -5.64
C SER A 110 11.40 9.02 -5.42
N GLY A 111 10.80 9.66 -6.43
CA GLY A 111 10.34 11.04 -6.34
C GLY A 111 9.28 11.24 -5.27
N TRP A 112 8.32 10.31 -5.16
CA TRP A 112 7.28 10.37 -4.13
C TRP A 112 7.89 10.27 -2.73
N LEU A 113 8.83 9.35 -2.49
CA LEU A 113 9.49 9.22 -1.19
C LEU A 113 10.40 10.41 -0.87
N ALA A 114 11.07 11.00 -1.87
CA ALA A 114 11.88 12.21 -1.67
C ALA A 114 11.02 13.40 -1.21
N GLN A 115 9.83 13.56 -1.77
CA GLN A 115 8.88 14.62 -1.40
C GLN A 115 8.16 14.34 -0.07
N HIS A 116 8.01 13.07 0.31
CA HIS A 116 7.21 12.64 1.48
C HIS A 116 8.04 11.88 2.51
N ALA A 117 9.33 12.18 2.63
CA ALA A 117 10.27 11.41 3.47
C ALA A 117 9.83 11.25 4.93
N GLY A 118 9.10 12.23 5.49
CA GLY A 118 8.56 12.15 6.86
C GLY A 118 7.45 11.12 7.06
N LYS A 119 6.83 10.61 5.99
CA LYS A 119 5.80 9.56 6.04
C LYS A 119 6.39 8.16 6.02
N GLU A 120 7.59 7.99 5.47
CA GLU A 120 8.25 6.69 5.36
C GLU A 120 8.66 6.19 6.75
N GLN A 121 8.26 4.96 7.08
CA GLN A 121 8.61 4.28 8.31
C GLN A 121 9.56 3.12 7.98
N GLY A 122 10.76 3.16 8.54
CA GLY A 122 11.90 2.39 8.03
C GLY A 122 12.52 3.05 6.80
N GLN A 123 13.34 2.30 6.07
CA GLN A 123 13.95 2.78 4.82
C GLN A 123 13.80 1.73 3.74
N ALA A 124 13.12 2.09 2.65
CA ALA A 124 13.15 1.34 1.40
C ALA A 124 14.53 1.52 0.76
N VAL A 125 15.18 0.39 0.46
CA VAL A 125 16.49 0.37 -0.18
C VAL A 125 16.44 -0.44 -1.47
N CYS A 126 17.27 -0.04 -2.43
CA CYS A 126 17.45 -0.72 -3.69
C CYS A 126 18.04 -2.12 -3.50
N SER A 127 17.48 -3.09 -4.22
CA SER A 127 18.01 -4.45 -4.26
C SER A 127 19.46 -4.44 -4.76
N GLY A 128 20.32 -5.20 -4.08
CA GLY A 128 21.74 -5.35 -4.43
C GLY A 128 22.67 -4.22 -3.98
N THR A 129 22.21 -2.96 -3.93
CA THR A 129 23.08 -1.81 -3.58
C THR A 129 22.84 -1.26 -2.18
N ASN A 130 21.70 -1.59 -1.54
CA ASN A 130 21.24 -1.00 -0.28
C ASN A 130 21.17 0.54 -0.29
N THR A 131 21.14 1.16 -1.47
CA THR A 131 20.98 2.62 -1.61
C THR A 131 19.52 2.99 -1.28
N PRO A 132 19.23 4.07 -0.53
CA PRO A 132 17.86 4.49 -0.29
C PRO A 132 17.11 4.76 -1.59
N VAL A 133 15.91 4.20 -1.76
CA VAL A 133 15.10 4.37 -2.99
C VAL A 133 14.84 5.85 -3.28
N ARG A 134 14.58 6.65 -2.24
CA ARG A 134 14.37 8.10 -2.33
C ARG A 134 15.56 8.93 -2.82
N ALA A 135 16.73 8.31 -2.96
CA ALA A 135 17.95 8.95 -3.46
C ALA A 135 18.25 8.61 -4.93
N VAL A 136 17.40 7.80 -5.58
CA VAL A 136 17.55 7.43 -6.99
C VAL A 136 17.06 8.57 -7.88
N THR A 137 17.87 8.95 -8.87
CA THR A 137 17.61 10.08 -9.78
C THR A 137 17.61 9.64 -11.23
#